data_AF-A0A078JE95-F1
#
_entry.id   AF-A0A078JE95-F1
#
_cell.length_a   1.000
_cell.length_b   1.000
_cell.length_c   1.000
_cell.angle_alpha   90.00
_cell.angle_beta   90.00
_cell.angle_gamma   90.00
#
_symmetry.space_group_name_H-M   'P 1'
#
loop_
_entity.id
_entity.type
_entity.pdbx_description
1 polymer ?
#
loop_
_entity_poly.entity_id
_entity_poly.type
_entity_poly.pdbx_seq_one_letter_code
_entity_poly.pdbx_strand_id
1 'polypeptide(L)'
;MLSIKFPPSSVIDQGHCGSCWAFGAVESLSDRFCIKYNMNISLSVNDLLACCGFLCGQGCNGGYPISAWRYFKHHGVVTEECDPYFDNTGCSHPGCEPAYPTPKCVRKCVSGNQLWRESKHYGVSAYKVRHDPQDIMAEVYKNGPVEVAFTVYEDFAHYKSGVYKHITGSNIGGHAVKLIGWGTSDDGEDYWLLANQWNRSWGDDGYFKIKRGTNECGIEHGVVAGLPSDRNVFNGINTSNDVLVSSF
;
A
#
# COMPACT_ATOMS: atom_id res chain seq x y z
N MET A 1 2.26 24.11 3.57
CA MET A 1 3.46 23.55 2.90
C MET A 1 3.27 22.04 2.81
N LEU A 2 3.14 21.50 1.60
CA LEU A 2 2.90 20.07 1.36
C LEU A 2 4.17 19.30 1.74
N SER A 3 4.11 18.42 2.74
CA SER A 3 5.25 17.59 3.12
C SER A 3 5.24 16.29 2.31
N ILE A 4 5.41 16.36 0.99
CA ILE A 4 5.63 15.16 0.16
C ILE A 4 7.12 14.99 -0.04
N LYS A 5 7.70 13.95 0.58
CA LYS A 5 9.10 13.53 0.37
C LYS A 5 9.23 12.35 -0.60
N PHE A 6 8.15 11.92 -1.24
CA PHE A 6 8.10 10.67 -1.98
C PHE A 6 8.05 10.92 -3.49
N PRO A 7 8.72 10.10 -4.31
CA PRO A 7 8.43 10.08 -5.75
C PRO A 7 6.92 9.86 -5.95
N PRO A 8 6.32 10.39 -7.03
CA PRO A 8 4.89 10.22 -7.27
C PRO A 8 4.54 8.73 -7.22
N SER A 9 3.62 8.34 -6.34
CA SER A 9 3.18 6.96 -6.26
C SER A 9 2.59 6.54 -7.60
N SER A 10 2.93 5.36 -8.08
CA SER A 10 2.22 4.76 -9.20
C SER A 10 0.79 4.50 -8.77
N VAL A 11 -0.15 5.32 -9.20
CA VAL A 11 -1.58 5.03 -9.04
C VAL A 11 -1.88 3.80 -9.88
N ILE A 12 -2.21 2.71 -9.22
CA ILE A 12 -2.49 1.41 -9.80
C ILE A 12 -4.00 1.12 -9.77
N ASP A 13 -4.42 0.05 -10.43
CA ASP A 13 -5.83 -0.33 -10.55
C ASP A 13 -6.05 -1.72 -9.96
N GLN A 14 -6.88 -1.80 -8.91
CA GLN A 14 -7.27 -3.08 -8.31
C GLN A 14 -8.25 -3.88 -9.18
N GLY A 15 -8.86 -3.23 -10.18
CA GLY A 15 -9.77 -3.85 -11.13
C GLY A 15 -11.00 -4.47 -10.48
N HIS A 16 -11.38 -5.64 -10.98
CA HIS A 16 -12.61 -6.37 -10.62
C HIS A 16 -12.45 -7.20 -9.33
N CYS A 17 -11.51 -6.85 -8.47
CA CYS A 17 -11.14 -7.62 -7.29
C CYS A 17 -11.15 -6.71 -6.05
N GLY A 18 -11.75 -7.16 -4.95
CA GLY A 18 -11.70 -6.52 -3.63
C GLY A 18 -10.34 -6.68 -2.94
N SER A 19 -9.25 -6.38 -3.66
CA SER A 19 -7.85 -6.54 -3.24
C SER A 19 -7.26 -5.28 -2.62
N CYS A 20 -8.07 -4.25 -2.31
CA CYS A 20 -7.61 -2.98 -1.70
C CYS A 20 -6.66 -3.15 -0.51
N TRP A 21 -6.95 -4.13 0.36
CA TRP A 21 -6.13 -4.51 1.51
C TRP A 21 -4.74 -5.06 1.16
N ALA A 22 -4.57 -5.61 -0.03
CA ALA A 22 -3.30 -6.10 -0.53
C ALA A 22 -2.52 -4.97 -1.20
N PHE A 23 -3.21 -4.14 -1.99
CA PHE A 23 -2.67 -2.95 -2.64
C PHE A 23 -2.08 -1.96 -1.61
N GLY A 24 -2.89 -1.51 -0.65
CA GLY A 24 -2.44 -0.55 0.37
C GLY A 24 -1.20 -1.03 1.14
N ALA A 25 -1.16 -2.32 1.48
CA ALA A 25 -0.04 -2.94 2.17
C ALA A 25 1.24 -3.02 1.30
N VAL A 26 1.12 -3.57 0.09
CA VAL A 26 2.26 -3.83 -0.82
C VAL A 26 2.88 -2.54 -1.31
N GLU A 27 2.06 -1.56 -1.68
CA GLU A 27 2.55 -0.26 -2.11
C GLU A 27 3.27 0.47 -0.98
N SER A 28 2.70 0.47 0.23
CA SER A 28 3.33 1.10 1.40
C SER A 28 4.66 0.44 1.72
N LEU A 29 4.75 -0.89 1.65
CA LEU A 29 6.01 -1.60 1.90
C LEU A 29 7.05 -1.30 0.80
N SER A 30 6.66 -1.25 -0.47
CA SER A 30 7.53 -0.91 -1.60
C SER A 30 8.16 0.48 -1.41
N ASP A 31 7.36 1.48 -1.07
CA ASP A 31 7.84 2.84 -0.80
C ASP A 31 8.81 2.86 0.40
N ARG A 32 8.52 2.06 1.44
CA ARG A 32 9.39 1.93 2.61
C ARG A 32 10.75 1.30 2.30
N PHE A 33 10.82 0.35 1.36
CA PHE A 33 12.11 -0.18 0.87
C PHE A 33 12.95 0.93 0.22
N CYS A 34 12.33 1.77 -0.60
CA CYS A 34 13.00 2.92 -1.21
C CYS A 34 13.50 3.90 -0.13
N ILE A 35 12.66 4.26 0.83
CA ILE A 35 13.01 5.22 1.89
C ILE A 35 14.15 4.71 2.77
N LYS A 36 14.12 3.43 3.15
CA LYS A 36 15.08 2.88 4.11
C LYS A 36 16.39 2.43 3.47
N TYR A 37 16.34 1.86 2.27
CA TYR A 37 17.49 1.22 1.63
C TYR A 37 17.86 1.83 0.28
N ASN A 38 17.19 2.90 -0.16
CA ASN A 38 17.36 3.50 -1.49
C ASN A 38 17.11 2.48 -2.63
N MET A 39 16.19 1.54 -2.41
CA MET A 39 15.82 0.50 -3.35
C MET A 39 14.49 0.80 -4.00
N ASN A 40 14.50 1.13 -5.29
CA ASN A 40 13.27 1.30 -6.06
C ASN A 40 12.76 -0.06 -6.55
N ILE A 41 12.00 -0.75 -5.69
CA ILE A 41 11.39 -2.05 -6.00
C ILE A 41 9.87 -1.94 -6.00
N SER A 42 9.22 -2.59 -6.97
CA SER A 42 7.77 -2.79 -6.96
C SER A 42 7.48 -4.21 -6.48
N LEU A 43 6.80 -4.34 -5.34
CA LEU A 43 6.40 -5.63 -4.79
C LEU A 43 5.10 -6.14 -5.40
N SER A 44 4.93 -7.45 -5.45
CA SER A 44 3.78 -8.11 -6.07
C SER A 44 2.56 -8.08 -5.16
N VAL A 45 1.48 -7.46 -5.65
CA VAL A 45 0.16 -7.57 -5.04
C VAL A 45 -0.40 -8.98 -5.23
N ASN A 46 -0.17 -9.59 -6.39
CA ASN A 46 -0.71 -10.90 -6.74
C ASN A 46 -0.25 -12.00 -5.77
N ASP A 47 1.03 -12.00 -5.42
CA ASP A 47 1.62 -12.99 -4.51
C ASP A 47 1.01 -12.86 -3.10
N LEU A 48 0.85 -11.65 -2.58
CA LEU A 48 0.15 -11.44 -1.30
C LEU A 48 -1.30 -11.94 -1.39
N LEU A 49 -2.03 -11.47 -2.41
CA LEU A 49 -3.45 -11.72 -2.62
C LEU A 49 -3.75 -13.22 -2.75
N ALA A 50 -2.98 -13.92 -3.57
CA ALA A 50 -3.21 -15.32 -3.91
C ALA A 50 -2.65 -16.28 -2.85
N CYS A 51 -1.49 -15.95 -2.24
CA CYS A 51 -0.75 -16.90 -1.40
C CYS A 51 -0.91 -16.72 0.11
N CYS A 52 -1.40 -15.58 0.60
CA CYS A 52 -1.62 -15.42 2.05
C CYS A 52 -2.74 -16.31 2.59
N GLY A 53 -3.74 -16.60 1.76
CA GLY A 53 -4.89 -17.44 2.14
C GLY A 53 -5.68 -16.86 3.33
N PHE A 54 -6.26 -17.76 4.13
CA PHE A 54 -7.16 -17.39 5.23
C PHE A 54 -6.53 -16.52 6.33
N LEU A 55 -5.19 -16.45 6.41
CA LEU A 55 -4.51 -15.52 7.32
C LEU A 55 -4.88 -14.07 7.00
N CYS A 56 -4.92 -13.73 5.71
CA CYS A 56 -5.22 -12.37 5.27
C CYS A 56 -6.69 -12.15 4.93
N GLY A 57 -7.50 -13.19 4.77
CA GLY A 57 -8.93 -13.07 4.48
C GLY A 57 -9.35 -13.96 3.32
N GLN A 58 -10.14 -13.41 2.40
CA GLN A 58 -10.78 -14.14 1.30
C GLN A 58 -10.35 -13.62 -0.08
N GLY A 59 -9.15 -13.07 -0.19
CA GLY A 59 -8.59 -12.63 -1.47
C GLY A 59 -9.38 -11.46 -2.07
N CYS A 60 -9.99 -11.68 -3.23
CA CYS A 60 -10.85 -10.70 -3.92
C CYS A 60 -12.17 -10.42 -3.20
N ASN A 61 -12.54 -11.21 -2.19
CA ASN A 61 -13.72 -10.93 -1.36
C ASN A 61 -13.36 -10.12 -0.09
N GLY A 62 -12.18 -9.48 -0.08
CA GLY A 62 -11.70 -8.65 1.02
C GLY A 62 -10.70 -9.36 1.93
N GLY A 63 -10.06 -8.55 2.78
CA GLY A 63 -9.00 -9.00 3.65
C GLY A 63 -8.67 -8.03 4.77
N TYR A 64 -7.70 -8.41 5.59
CA TYR A 64 -7.33 -7.76 6.84
C TYR A 64 -5.96 -7.10 6.70
N PRO A 65 -5.88 -5.75 6.64
CA PRO A 65 -4.63 -5.00 6.50
C PRO A 65 -3.51 -5.47 7.44
N ILE A 66 -3.76 -5.57 8.74
CA ILE A 66 -2.73 -6.00 9.71
C ILE A 66 -2.19 -7.42 9.44
N SER A 67 -3.00 -8.30 8.85
CA SER A 67 -2.56 -9.65 8.49
C SER A 67 -1.64 -9.63 7.26
N ALA A 68 -1.85 -8.73 6.31
CA ALA A 68 -0.92 -8.53 5.19
C ALA A 68 0.48 -8.15 5.68
N TRP A 69 0.57 -7.20 6.60
CA TRP A 69 1.86 -6.81 7.21
C TRP A 69 2.51 -7.97 7.99
N ARG A 70 1.71 -8.77 8.70
CA ARG A 70 2.22 -9.99 9.36
C ARG A 70 2.72 -11.02 8.34
N TYR A 71 2.04 -11.16 7.20
CA TYR A 71 2.48 -12.03 6.12
C TYR A 71 3.83 -11.56 5.55
N PHE A 72 4.04 -10.26 5.34
CA PHE A 72 5.35 -9.73 4.93
C PHE A 72 6.46 -10.12 5.91
N LYS A 73 6.18 -10.05 7.22
CA LYS A 73 7.15 -10.44 8.25
C LYS A 73 7.53 -11.92 8.18
N HIS A 74 6.56 -12.80 8.00
CA HIS A 74 6.77 -14.24 8.14
C HIS A 74 7.09 -14.96 6.83
N HIS A 75 6.52 -14.50 5.72
CA HIS A 75 6.57 -15.17 4.42
C HIS A 75 7.18 -14.31 3.31
N GLY A 76 7.03 -12.99 3.43
CA GLY A 76 7.49 -12.04 2.42
C GLY A 76 6.70 -12.15 1.10
N VAL A 77 6.98 -11.22 0.20
CA VAL A 77 6.39 -11.16 -1.15
C VAL A 77 7.47 -10.99 -2.21
N VAL A 78 7.22 -11.51 -3.41
CA VAL A 78 8.10 -11.31 -4.56
C VAL A 78 7.87 -9.93 -5.19
N THR A 79 8.64 -9.59 -6.21
CA THR A 79 8.44 -8.37 -7.00
C THR A 79 7.28 -8.52 -7.99
N GLU A 80 6.71 -7.39 -8.40
CA GLU A 80 5.70 -7.33 -9.46
C GLU A 80 6.21 -7.93 -10.78
N GLU A 81 7.52 -7.82 -11.07
CA GLU A 81 8.15 -8.49 -12.22
C GLU A 81 8.09 -10.03 -12.13
N CYS A 82 8.23 -10.59 -10.92
CA CYS A 82 8.17 -12.03 -10.70
C CYS A 82 6.75 -12.56 -10.81
N ASP A 83 5.78 -11.91 -10.15
CA ASP A 83 4.38 -12.35 -10.13
C ASP A 83 3.44 -11.15 -10.36
N PRO A 84 3.21 -10.76 -11.63
CA PRO A 84 2.41 -9.58 -11.96
C PRO A 84 0.96 -9.68 -11.51
N TYR A 85 0.32 -8.53 -11.29
CA TYR A 85 -1.10 -8.47 -10.98
C TYR A 85 -1.96 -9.11 -12.09
N PHE A 86 -2.91 -9.94 -11.68
CA PHE A 86 -3.64 -10.81 -12.60
C PHE A 86 -4.69 -10.06 -13.44
N ASP A 87 -5.28 -8.98 -12.90
CA ASP A 87 -6.26 -8.18 -13.62
C ASP A 87 -5.54 -7.08 -14.42
N ASN A 88 -5.35 -7.36 -15.71
CA ASN A 88 -4.76 -6.43 -16.68
C ASN A 88 -5.83 -5.65 -17.46
N THR A 89 -7.11 -5.91 -17.22
CA THR A 89 -8.20 -5.19 -17.88
C THR A 89 -8.48 -3.88 -17.17
N GLY A 90 -8.38 -3.88 -15.85
CA GLY A 90 -8.76 -2.73 -15.03
C GLY A 90 -10.25 -2.42 -15.17
N CYS A 91 -10.70 -1.37 -14.51
CA CYS A 91 -12.10 -0.97 -14.62
C CYS A 91 -12.34 0.48 -14.17
N SER A 92 -13.50 1.01 -14.51
CA SER A 92 -13.98 2.27 -13.93
C SER A 92 -14.64 1.94 -12.58
N HIS A 93 -13.89 2.11 -11.50
CA HIS A 93 -14.33 2.01 -10.10
C HIS A 93 -15.67 2.77 -9.83
N PRO A 94 -16.44 2.55 -8.73
CA PRO A 94 -16.35 1.54 -7.68
C PRO A 94 -17.14 0.26 -7.99
N GLY A 95 -16.69 -0.87 -7.43
CA GLY A 95 -17.45 -2.13 -7.37
C GLY A 95 -17.60 -2.87 -8.70
N CYS A 96 -16.62 -2.72 -9.59
CA CYS A 96 -16.61 -3.22 -10.96
C CYS A 96 -17.14 -4.65 -11.11
N GLU A 97 -18.08 -4.82 -12.03
CA GLU A 97 -18.74 -6.10 -12.32
C GLU A 97 -18.42 -6.58 -13.75
N PRO A 98 -18.27 -7.90 -13.96
CA PRO A 98 -18.38 -8.96 -12.95
C PRO A 98 -17.15 -9.02 -12.03
N ALA A 99 -17.36 -9.25 -10.74
CA ALA A 99 -16.26 -9.50 -9.80
C ALA A 99 -15.44 -10.74 -10.19
N TYR A 100 -14.12 -10.64 -10.16
CA TYR A 100 -13.21 -11.73 -10.49
C TYR A 100 -12.90 -12.60 -9.27
N PRO A 101 -12.79 -13.93 -9.43
CA PRO A 101 -12.41 -14.81 -8.35
C PRO A 101 -10.93 -14.61 -7.99
N THR A 102 -10.60 -14.86 -6.72
CA THR A 102 -9.21 -14.86 -6.27
C THR A 102 -8.37 -15.84 -7.10
N PRO A 103 -7.23 -15.40 -7.69
CA PRO A 103 -6.35 -16.29 -8.43
C PRO A 103 -5.75 -17.36 -7.52
N LYS A 104 -5.34 -18.49 -8.12
CA LYS A 104 -4.63 -19.55 -7.40
C LYS A 104 -3.20 -19.07 -7.09
N CYS A 105 -2.71 -19.36 -5.88
CA CYS A 105 -1.31 -19.14 -5.53
C CYS A 105 -0.38 -19.97 -6.44
N VAL A 106 0.38 -19.30 -7.30
CA VAL A 106 1.42 -19.92 -8.13
C VAL A 106 2.78 -19.53 -7.57
N ARG A 107 3.48 -20.48 -6.95
CA ARG A 107 4.79 -20.26 -6.31
C ARG A 107 5.95 -20.30 -7.30
N LYS A 108 5.83 -19.55 -8.40
CA LYS A 108 6.80 -19.51 -9.50
C LYS A 108 6.76 -18.14 -10.15
N CYS A 109 7.92 -17.57 -10.46
CA CYS A 109 7.98 -16.34 -11.25
C CYS A 109 7.59 -16.59 -12.71
N VAL A 110 7.02 -15.57 -13.36
CA VAL A 110 6.76 -15.59 -14.82
C VAL A 110 8.07 -15.62 -15.61
N SER A 111 9.10 -14.93 -15.11
CA SER A 111 10.46 -14.98 -15.64
C SER A 111 11.17 -16.27 -15.18
N GLY A 112 11.65 -17.07 -16.13
CA GLY A 112 12.35 -18.34 -15.84
C GLY A 112 13.69 -18.17 -15.11
N ASN A 113 14.25 -16.96 -15.09
CA ASN A 113 15.54 -16.66 -14.46
C ASN A 113 15.42 -16.29 -12.99
N GLN A 114 14.21 -16.10 -12.47
CA GLN A 114 13.96 -15.74 -11.07
C GLN A 114 13.33 -16.91 -10.32
N LEU A 115 13.88 -17.22 -9.14
CA LEU A 115 13.33 -18.25 -8.26
C LEU A 115 12.42 -17.60 -7.23
N TRP A 116 11.12 -17.94 -7.26
CA TRP A 116 10.08 -17.33 -6.40
C TRP A 116 10.46 -17.30 -4.91
N ARG A 117 11.15 -18.32 -4.39
CA ARG A 117 11.57 -18.36 -2.98
C ARG A 117 12.73 -17.39 -2.66
N GLU A 118 13.62 -17.17 -3.60
CA GLU A 118 14.82 -16.34 -3.44
C GLU A 118 14.51 -14.87 -3.73
N SER A 119 13.54 -14.59 -4.60
CA SER A 119 13.04 -13.26 -4.92
C SER A 119 12.12 -12.64 -3.85
N LYS A 120 11.93 -13.31 -2.70
CA LYS A 120 11.11 -12.81 -1.60
C LYS A 120 11.78 -11.64 -0.86
N HIS A 121 11.00 -10.59 -0.67
CA HIS A 121 11.29 -9.43 0.15
C HIS A 121 10.41 -9.48 1.40
N TYR A 122 11.00 -9.16 2.55
CA TYR A 122 10.37 -9.37 3.87
C TYR A 122 10.17 -8.06 4.63
N GLY A 123 9.21 -8.08 5.57
CA GLY A 123 9.15 -7.11 6.66
C GLY A 123 9.93 -7.61 7.89
N VAL A 124 10.32 -6.71 8.78
CA VAL A 124 10.83 -7.07 10.12
C VAL A 124 9.74 -6.99 11.19
N SER A 125 8.71 -6.19 10.95
CA SER A 125 7.66 -5.89 11.92
C SER A 125 6.31 -5.64 11.25
N ALA A 126 5.25 -5.79 12.05
CA ALA A 126 3.88 -5.44 11.71
C ALA A 126 3.22 -4.86 12.95
N TYR A 127 2.71 -3.64 12.89
CA TYR A 127 2.18 -2.91 14.04
C TYR A 127 1.02 -1.99 13.63
N LYS A 128 0.22 -1.61 14.64
CA LYS A 128 -0.80 -0.57 14.52
C LYS A 128 -0.18 0.76 14.95
N VAL A 129 -0.49 1.82 14.23
CA VAL A 129 -0.19 3.19 14.68
C VAL A 129 -1.33 3.65 15.58
N ARG A 130 -1.01 4.45 16.59
CA ARG A 130 -2.03 5.06 17.44
C ARG A 130 -2.90 6.00 16.60
N HIS A 131 -4.17 6.15 16.99
CA HIS A 131 -5.16 6.92 16.23
C HIS A 131 -5.02 8.43 16.36
N ASP A 132 -4.08 8.92 17.19
CA ASP A 132 -3.83 10.36 17.29
C ASP A 132 -3.21 10.87 15.98
N PRO A 133 -3.72 11.96 15.38
CA PRO A 133 -3.16 12.51 14.16
C PRO A 133 -1.66 12.82 14.25
N GLN A 134 -1.15 13.23 15.41
CA GLN A 134 0.29 13.49 15.60
C GLN A 134 1.10 12.20 15.53
N ASP A 135 0.60 11.09 16.07
CA ASP A 135 1.26 9.79 15.98
C ASP A 135 1.29 9.28 14.53
N ILE A 136 0.19 9.47 13.79
CA ILE A 136 0.10 9.11 12.36
C ILE A 136 1.06 9.96 11.53
N MET A 137 1.07 11.29 11.73
CA MET A 137 2.00 12.20 11.06
C MET A 137 3.46 11.85 11.37
N ALA A 138 3.78 11.53 12.63
CA ALA A 138 5.12 11.13 13.03
C ALA A 138 5.58 9.83 12.35
N GLU A 139 4.69 8.84 12.24
CA GLU A 139 4.99 7.60 11.52
C GLU A 139 5.27 7.85 10.04
N VAL A 140 4.39 8.61 9.37
CA VAL A 140 4.54 8.93 7.94
C VAL A 140 5.81 9.74 7.69
N TYR A 141 6.10 10.72 8.54
CA TYR A 141 7.30 11.55 8.46
C TYR A 141 8.59 10.72 8.57
N LYS A 142 8.62 9.81 9.54
CA LYS A 142 9.84 9.08 9.92
C LYS A 142 10.09 7.88 9.02
N ASN A 143 9.03 7.13 8.73
CA ASN A 143 9.14 5.80 8.15
C ASN A 143 8.50 5.70 6.77
N GLY A 144 7.76 6.71 6.30
CA GLY A 144 7.09 6.69 5.01
C GLY A 144 5.63 6.26 5.06
N PRO A 145 5.00 6.04 3.88
CA PRO A 145 3.58 5.77 3.76
C PRO A 145 3.07 4.65 4.68
N VAL A 146 1.84 4.77 5.14
CA VAL A 146 1.14 3.78 5.97
C VAL A 146 -0.10 3.30 5.23
N GLU A 147 -0.57 2.10 5.58
CA GLU A 147 -1.86 1.62 5.10
C GLU A 147 -2.93 2.00 6.11
N VAL A 148 -4.04 2.55 5.61
CA VAL A 148 -5.21 2.90 6.41
C VAL A 148 -6.45 2.26 5.80
N ALA A 149 -7.52 2.18 6.59
CA ALA A 149 -8.83 1.77 6.10
C ALA A 149 -9.90 2.74 6.59
N PHE A 150 -10.91 2.97 5.76
CA PHE A 150 -12.04 3.84 6.05
C PHE A 150 -13.32 3.27 5.44
N THR A 151 -14.46 3.74 5.95
CA THR A 151 -15.77 3.42 5.39
C THR A 151 -16.02 4.24 4.14
N VAL A 152 -16.37 3.58 3.04
CA VAL A 152 -16.75 4.23 1.79
C VAL A 152 -18.26 4.41 1.75
N TYR A 153 -18.68 5.61 1.34
CA TYR A 153 -20.07 5.95 1.07
C TYR A 153 -20.26 6.25 -0.42
N GLU A 154 -21.50 6.23 -0.91
CA GLU A 154 -21.83 6.49 -2.32
C GLU A 154 -21.32 7.86 -2.82
N ASP A 155 -21.24 8.87 -1.96
CA ASP A 155 -20.70 10.19 -2.34
C ASP A 155 -19.19 10.14 -2.64
N PHE A 156 -18.43 9.33 -1.91
CA PHE A 156 -16.99 9.15 -2.13
C PHE A 156 -16.68 8.59 -3.52
N ALA A 157 -17.51 7.69 -4.03
CA ALA A 157 -17.38 7.15 -5.38
C ALA A 157 -17.27 8.25 -6.45
N HIS A 158 -17.94 9.38 -6.21
CA HIS A 158 -18.03 10.51 -7.12
C HIS A 158 -17.01 11.62 -6.81
N TYR A 159 -16.10 11.41 -5.86
CA TYR A 159 -15.06 12.38 -5.52
C TYR A 159 -14.25 12.79 -6.77
N LYS A 160 -13.97 14.09 -6.87
CA LYS A 160 -13.15 14.68 -7.94
C LYS A 160 -12.00 15.52 -7.40
N SER A 161 -12.24 16.37 -6.41
CA SER A 161 -11.21 17.23 -5.81
C SER A 161 -11.68 17.80 -4.47
N GLY A 162 -10.81 18.56 -3.80
CA GLY A 162 -11.08 19.17 -2.50
C GLY A 162 -10.82 18.24 -1.32
N VAL A 163 -11.23 18.63 -0.12
CA VAL A 163 -11.12 17.80 1.10
C VAL A 163 -12.43 17.05 1.29
N TYR A 164 -12.42 15.74 1.06
CA TYR A 164 -13.59 14.88 1.24
C TYR A 164 -14.04 14.86 2.70
N LYS A 165 -15.36 14.98 2.84
CA LYS A 165 -16.17 14.81 4.04
C LYS A 165 -17.43 14.10 3.58
N HIS A 166 -17.88 13.08 4.30
CA HIS A 166 -19.14 12.43 3.98
C HIS A 166 -20.31 13.40 4.22
N ILE A 167 -21.22 13.49 3.25
CA ILE A 167 -22.41 14.36 3.30
C ILE A 167 -23.67 13.55 3.05
N THR A 168 -23.67 12.66 2.05
CA THR A 168 -24.86 11.89 1.62
C THR A 168 -24.50 10.50 1.12
N GLY A 169 -25.50 9.64 1.02
CA GLY A 169 -25.36 8.33 0.40
C GLY A 169 -25.15 7.20 1.41
N SER A 170 -25.46 5.99 0.96
CA SER A 170 -25.40 4.79 1.77
C SER A 170 -23.96 4.33 1.98
N ASN A 171 -23.72 3.59 3.06
CA ASN A 171 -22.46 2.88 3.29
C ASN A 171 -22.34 1.74 2.25
N ILE A 172 -21.24 1.71 1.50
CA ILE A 172 -20.98 0.70 0.47
C ILE A 172 -19.81 -0.25 0.82
N GLY A 173 -19.23 -0.12 2.02
CA GLY A 173 -18.25 -1.05 2.55
C GLY A 173 -17.01 -0.38 3.15
N GLY A 174 -16.03 -1.21 3.52
CA GLY A 174 -14.71 -0.76 3.96
C GLY A 174 -13.71 -0.78 2.80
N HIS A 175 -12.79 0.18 2.77
CA HIS A 175 -11.75 0.29 1.75
C HIS A 175 -10.41 0.60 2.40
N ALA A 176 -9.35 -0.08 1.96
CA ALA A 176 -7.99 0.14 2.42
C ALA A 176 -7.20 0.90 1.35
N VAL A 177 -6.35 1.84 1.76
CA VAL A 177 -5.64 2.77 0.87
C VAL A 177 -4.29 3.15 1.47
N LYS A 178 -3.40 3.70 0.64
CA LYS A 178 -2.08 4.19 1.05
C LYS A 178 -2.15 5.66 1.44
N LEU A 179 -1.83 5.97 2.70
CA LEU A 179 -1.70 7.34 3.20
C LEU A 179 -0.25 7.80 3.04
N ILE A 180 -0.05 8.87 2.27
CA ILE A 180 1.28 9.34 1.84
C ILE A 180 1.66 10.71 2.43
N GLY A 181 0.73 11.43 3.04
CA GLY A 181 1.02 12.74 3.61
C GLY A 181 -0.18 13.43 4.22
N TRP A 182 0.00 14.70 4.54
CA TRP A 182 -1.03 15.57 5.11
C TRP A 182 -0.76 17.03 4.72
N GLY A 183 -1.75 17.87 4.96
CA GLY A 183 -1.63 19.31 4.79
C GLY A 183 -2.82 20.06 5.36
N THR A 184 -2.92 21.32 4.94
CA THR A 184 -4.04 22.23 5.18
C THR A 184 -4.38 22.86 3.83
N SER A 185 -5.65 22.88 3.45
CA SER A 185 -6.11 23.50 2.20
C SER A 185 -6.01 25.02 2.26
N ASP A 186 -6.17 25.69 1.12
CA ASP A 186 -6.20 27.16 1.06
C ASP A 186 -7.37 27.74 1.89
N ASP A 187 -8.46 26.96 2.05
CA ASP A 187 -9.61 27.30 2.88
C ASP A 187 -9.41 26.98 4.38
N GLY A 188 -8.21 26.55 4.78
CA GLY A 188 -7.89 26.24 6.18
C GLY A 188 -8.35 24.86 6.66
N GLU A 189 -8.71 23.93 5.76
CA GLU A 189 -9.12 22.59 6.14
C GLU A 189 -7.93 21.61 6.20
N ASP A 190 -7.72 21.03 7.38
CA ASP A 190 -6.73 19.98 7.58
C ASP A 190 -7.12 18.67 6.90
N TYR A 191 -6.19 18.07 6.16
CA TYR A 191 -6.42 16.83 5.43
C TYR A 191 -5.29 15.81 5.52
N TRP A 192 -5.65 14.54 5.32
CA TRP A 192 -4.76 13.47 4.90
C TRP A 192 -4.72 13.41 3.37
N LEU A 193 -3.55 13.16 2.80
CA LEU A 193 -3.35 12.92 1.36
C LEU A 193 -3.10 11.44 1.14
N LEU A 194 -3.88 10.84 0.24
CA LEU A 194 -3.87 9.41 -0.02
C LEU A 194 -3.78 9.12 -1.52
N ALA A 195 -3.07 8.05 -1.84
CA ALA A 195 -3.09 7.44 -3.16
C ALA A 195 -4.15 6.33 -3.14
N ASN A 196 -5.09 6.38 -4.09
CA ASN A 196 -6.07 5.33 -4.29
C ASN A 196 -5.57 4.34 -5.35
N GLN A 197 -6.23 3.19 -5.43
CA GLN A 197 -5.90 2.10 -6.35
C GLN A 197 -7.04 1.86 -7.37
N TRP A 198 -7.63 2.96 -7.82
CA TRP A 198 -8.77 3.00 -8.74
C TRP A 198 -8.41 3.70 -10.05
N ASN A 199 -7.17 3.53 -10.50
CA ASN A 199 -6.58 4.21 -11.65
C ASN A 199 -6.58 5.75 -11.57
N ARG A 200 -5.90 6.38 -12.53
CA ARG A 200 -5.68 7.85 -12.56
C ARG A 200 -6.88 8.66 -13.02
N SER A 201 -7.90 8.03 -13.61
CA SER A 201 -9.12 8.73 -14.05
C SER A 201 -10.06 9.08 -12.89
N TRP A 202 -9.85 8.44 -11.73
CA TRP A 202 -10.58 8.74 -10.52
C TRP A 202 -9.98 9.89 -9.72
N GLY A 203 -10.84 10.67 -9.05
CA GLY A 203 -10.39 11.70 -8.12
C GLY A 203 -9.47 12.75 -8.75
N ASP A 204 -8.46 13.14 -7.98
CA ASP A 204 -7.44 14.12 -8.39
C ASP A 204 -6.22 13.34 -8.88
N ASP A 205 -6.26 12.88 -10.14
CA ASP A 205 -5.21 12.05 -10.76
C ASP A 205 -4.93 10.72 -10.01
N GLY A 206 -5.97 10.11 -9.44
CA GLY A 206 -5.90 8.90 -8.60
C GLY A 206 -5.66 9.17 -7.12
N TYR A 207 -5.49 10.43 -6.74
CA TYR A 207 -5.33 10.84 -5.35
C TYR A 207 -6.63 11.40 -4.79
N PHE A 208 -6.70 11.44 -3.47
CA PHE A 208 -7.74 12.17 -2.77
C PHE A 208 -7.24 12.75 -1.46
N LYS A 209 -7.96 13.77 -0.99
CA LYS A 209 -7.78 14.34 0.33
C LYS A 209 -9.03 14.05 1.15
N ILE A 210 -8.84 13.69 2.41
CA ILE A 210 -9.94 13.45 3.37
C ILE A 210 -9.63 14.19 4.66
N LYS A 211 -10.67 14.68 5.33
CA LYS A 211 -10.54 15.49 6.54
C LYS A 211 -9.72 14.77 7.62
N ARG A 212 -8.73 15.48 8.17
CA ARG A 212 -7.84 15.02 9.23
C ARG A 212 -8.28 15.58 10.59
N GLY A 213 -8.09 14.81 11.65
CA GLY A 213 -8.30 15.21 13.04
C GLY A 213 -9.72 15.02 13.56
N THR A 214 -10.63 14.51 12.72
CA THR A 214 -12.02 14.19 13.11
C THR A 214 -12.34 12.71 12.93
N ASN A 215 -11.34 11.88 12.64
CA ASN A 215 -11.52 10.47 12.30
C ASN A 215 -12.61 10.26 11.23
N GLU A 216 -12.60 11.12 10.20
CA GLU A 216 -13.59 11.10 9.11
C GLU A 216 -13.68 9.71 8.49
N CYS A 217 -14.89 9.17 8.40
CA CYS A 217 -15.15 7.80 7.95
C CYS A 217 -14.36 6.70 8.69
N GLY A 218 -13.84 6.97 9.89
CA GLY A 218 -13.03 6.04 10.68
C GLY A 218 -11.57 5.90 10.24
N ILE A 219 -11.06 6.78 9.36
CA ILE A 219 -9.75 6.61 8.71
C ILE A 219 -8.55 6.56 9.67
N GLU A 220 -8.67 7.12 10.86
CA GLU A 220 -7.59 7.23 11.85
C GLU A 220 -7.54 6.01 12.80
N HIS A 221 -8.56 5.15 12.81
CA HIS A 221 -8.60 3.95 13.66
C HIS A 221 -7.92 2.71 13.05
N GLY A 222 -7.79 2.66 11.72
CA GLY A 222 -7.34 1.49 10.96
C GLY A 222 -5.87 1.51 10.54
N VAL A 223 -5.03 2.36 11.12
CA VAL A 223 -3.68 2.63 10.62
C VAL A 223 -2.70 1.50 10.98
N VAL A 224 -2.12 0.88 9.96
CA VAL A 224 -1.16 -0.22 10.10
C VAL A 224 0.09 0.03 9.28
N ALA A 225 1.21 -0.49 9.78
CA ALA A 225 2.52 -0.33 9.16
C ALA A 225 3.49 -1.43 9.58
N GLY A 226 4.67 -1.40 8.98
CA GLY A 226 5.79 -2.29 9.25
C GLY A 226 7.07 -1.71 8.66
N LEU A 227 8.20 -2.27 9.05
CA LEU A 227 9.50 -1.85 8.51
C LEU A 227 10.03 -2.93 7.55
N PRO A 228 10.73 -2.56 6.47
CA PRO A 228 11.29 -3.52 5.54
C PRO A 228 12.55 -4.16 6.11
N SER A 229 12.77 -5.43 5.73
CA SER A 229 13.95 -6.22 6.06
C SER A 229 15.00 -6.14 4.96
N ASP A 230 16.26 -6.22 5.35
CA ASP A 230 17.43 -6.40 4.49
C ASP A 230 17.65 -7.86 4.05
N ARG A 231 16.82 -8.80 4.52
CA ARG A 231 16.87 -10.20 4.11
C ARG A 231 16.66 -10.31 2.60
N ASN A 232 17.54 -11.06 1.94
CA ASN A 232 17.59 -11.25 0.49
C ASN A 232 17.87 -9.99 -0.34
N VAL A 233 18.15 -8.85 0.30
CA VAL A 233 18.52 -7.60 -0.39
C VAL A 233 20.00 -7.59 -0.77
N PHE A 234 20.88 -8.05 0.13
CA PHE A 234 22.34 -7.96 -0.03
C PHE A 234 23.03 -9.30 -0.30
N ASN A 235 22.27 -10.35 -0.67
CA ASN A 235 22.84 -11.65 -0.99
C ASN A 235 23.65 -11.55 -2.30
N GLY A 236 24.96 -11.32 -2.18
CA GLY A 236 25.88 -11.14 -3.30
C GLY A 236 27.01 -10.12 -3.05
N ILE A 237 26.95 -9.32 -1.99
CA ILE A 237 28.12 -8.56 -1.55
C ILE A 237 29.04 -9.52 -0.78
N ASN A 238 29.92 -10.19 -1.51
CA ASN A 238 31.14 -10.73 -0.93
C ASN A 238 31.85 -9.56 -0.23
N THR A 239 31.86 -9.57 1.11
CA THR A 239 32.82 -8.79 1.89
C THR A 239 34.20 -9.44 1.76
N SER A 240 34.74 -9.42 0.55
CA SER A 240 36.15 -9.71 0.30
C SER A 240 36.83 -8.39 -0.06
N ASN A 241 37.52 -7.83 0.94
CA ASN A 241 38.62 -6.88 0.88
C ASN A 241 38.47 -5.65 -0.04
N ASP A 242 38.21 -4.50 0.57
CA ASP A 242 38.97 -3.26 0.27
C ASP A 242 38.89 -2.31 1.46
N VAL A 243 39.57 -2.70 2.54
CA VAL A 243 40.15 -1.74 3.48
C VAL A 243 41.56 -1.47 2.99
N LEU A 244 41.70 -0.57 2.02
CA LEU A 244 42.96 0.13 1.83
C LEU A 244 42.95 1.34 2.75
N VAL A 245 43.47 1.10 3.94
CA VAL A 245 44.20 2.12 4.70
C VAL A 245 45.22 2.73 3.75
N SER A 246 45.03 3.99 3.37
CA SER A 246 46.15 4.85 2.99
C SER A 246 46.15 6.05 3.92
N SER A 247 46.97 5.91 4.95
CA SER A 247 47.57 6.98 5.70
C SER A 247 48.56 7.73 4.80
N PHE A 248 48.31 9.01 4.52
CA PHE A 248 49.28 10.12 4.51
C PHE A 248 48.51 11.44 4.70
#